data_AF-A0A0K9FHQ9-F1
#
_entry.id   AF-A0A0K9FHQ9-F1
#
_cell.length_a   1.000
_cell.length_b   1.000
_cell.length_c   1.000
_cell.angle_alpha   90.00
_cell.angle_beta   90.00
_cell.angle_gamma   90.00
#
_symmetry.space_group_name_H-M   'P 1'
#
loop_
_entity.id
_entity.type
_entity.pdbx_description
1 polymer ?
#
loop_
_entity_poly.entity_id
_entity_poly.type
_entity_poly.pdbx_seq_one_letter_code
_entity_poly.pdbx_strand_id
1 'polypeptide(L)' 'MQIKFWKSKKENKEWRGGNSNGRPKVTINKSKLLHLKDAGKSNREIARILRVSEATIRRRLKDLEG' A
#
# COMPACT_ATOMS: atom_id res chain seq x y z
N MET A 1 -39.90 9.59 -32.69
CA MET A 1 -39.00 8.60 -32.05
C MET A 1 -38.39 9.25 -30.81
N GLN A 2 -38.84 8.88 -29.61
CA GLN A 2 -38.52 9.62 -28.38
C GLN A 2 -37.42 8.89 -27.61
N ILE A 3 -36.21 9.48 -27.56
CA ILE A 3 -35.05 8.92 -26.87
C ILE A 3 -35.23 9.16 -25.36
N LYS A 4 -35.46 8.10 -24.60
CA LYS A 4 -35.54 8.16 -23.13
C LYS A 4 -34.13 8.17 -22.56
N PHE A 5 -33.68 9.33 -22.09
CA PHE A 5 -32.40 9.46 -21.38
C PHE A 5 -32.55 8.87 -19.96
N TRP A 6 -32.06 7.66 -19.74
CA TRP A 6 -32.15 6.99 -18.44
C TRP A 6 -31.09 7.57 -17.49
N LYS A 7 -31.49 8.52 -16.64
CA LYS A 7 -30.61 9.09 -15.61
C LYS A 7 -30.45 8.06 -14.49
N SER A 8 -29.33 7.36 -14.48
CA SER A 8 -28.97 6.42 -13.40
C SER A 8 -28.99 7.15 -12.05
N LYS A 9 -29.81 6.66 -11.10
CA LYS A 9 -29.83 7.16 -9.73
C LYS A 9 -28.53 6.74 -9.05
N LYS A 10 -27.60 7.69 -8.88
CA LYS A 10 -26.42 7.51 -8.04
C LYS A 10 -26.90 7.47 -6.59
N GLU A 11 -26.95 6.29 -6.00
CA GLU A 11 -27.22 6.12 -4.57
C GLU A 11 -26.18 6.92 -3.77
N ASN A 12 -26.67 7.86 -2.96
CA ASN A 12 -25.85 8.67 -2.09
C ASN A 12 -25.48 7.81 -0.86
N LYS A 13 -24.44 6.98 -1.00
CA LYS A 13 -23.91 6.21 0.13
C LYS A 13 -23.34 7.19 1.16
N GLU A 14 -24.05 7.36 2.27
CA GLU A 14 -23.56 8.10 3.42
C GLU A 14 -22.19 7.58 3.86
N TRP A 15 -21.25 8.49 4.05
CA TRP A 15 -19.88 8.17 4.45
C TRP A 15 -19.90 7.70 5.91
N ARG A 16 -19.78 6.39 6.15
CA ARG A 16 -19.88 5.79 7.49
C ARG A 16 -18.64 5.98 8.38
N GLY A 17 -17.76 6.91 8.03
CA GLY A 17 -16.45 7.08 8.65
C GLY A 17 -15.47 5.95 8.30
N GLY A 18 -14.18 6.21 8.51
CA GLY A 18 -13.11 5.22 8.38
C GLY A 18 -12.70 4.67 9.76
N ASN A 19 -12.21 3.43 9.80
CA ASN A 19 -11.57 2.85 10.99
C ASN A 19 -10.57 3.85 11.60
N SER A 20 -10.64 4.08 12.91
CA SER A 20 -9.70 4.96 13.63
C SER A 20 -8.24 4.51 13.49
N ASN A 21 -8.03 3.20 13.30
CA ASN A 21 -6.71 2.61 13.06
C ASN A 21 -6.26 2.66 11.58
N GLY A 22 -7.09 3.21 10.69
CA GLY A 22 -6.81 3.33 9.26
C GLY A 22 -6.71 1.99 8.53
N ARG A 23 -6.02 2.02 7.38
CA ARG A 23 -5.75 0.82 6.56
C ARG A 23 -4.71 -0.06 7.27
N PRO A 24 -4.94 -1.38 7.42
CA PRO A 24 -3.97 -2.27 8.03
C PRO A 24 -2.62 -2.20 7.31
N LYS A 25 -1.53 -2.19 8.08
CA LYS A 25 -0.16 -2.14 7.55
C LYS A 25 0.11 -3.41 6.73
N VAL A 26 0.67 -3.24 5.54
CA VAL A 26 1.13 -4.38 4.72
C VAL A 26 2.22 -5.15 5.47
N THR A 27 2.01 -6.42 5.76
CA THR A 27 3.00 -7.25 6.45
C THR A 27 4.18 -7.52 5.51
N ILE A 28 5.35 -6.98 5.82
CA ILE A 28 6.61 -7.30 5.13
C ILE A 28 7.45 -8.09 6.11
N ASN A 29 8.01 -9.21 5.66
CA ASN A 29 8.92 -10.00 6.47
C ASN A 29 10.20 -9.20 6.75
N LYS A 30 10.36 -8.76 8.00
CA LYS A 30 11.49 -7.93 8.45
C LYS A 30 12.82 -8.65 8.32
N SER A 31 12.88 -9.93 8.67
CA SER A 31 14.09 -10.75 8.55
C SER A 31 14.56 -10.80 7.10
N LYS A 32 13.62 -11.04 6.16
CA LYS A 32 13.94 -11.06 4.72
C LYS A 32 14.44 -9.70 4.22
N LEU A 33 13.91 -8.60 4.75
CA LEU A 33 14.37 -7.26 4.42
C LEU A 33 15.82 -7.02 4.87
N LEU A 34 16.14 -7.37 6.11
CA LEU A 34 17.49 -7.25 6.67
C LEU A 34 18.49 -8.12 5.92
N HIS A 35 18.19 -9.40 5.70
CA HIS A 35 19.05 -10.30 4.94
C HIS A 35 19.39 -9.76 3.54
N LEU A 36 18.41 -9.17 2.84
CA LEU A 36 18.67 -8.58 1.53
C LEU A 36 19.55 -7.32 1.63
N LYS A 37 19.42 -6.56 2.72
CA LYS A 37 20.23 -5.37 2.96
C LYS A 37 21.67 -5.74 3.31
N ASP A 38 21.86 -6.76 4.15
CA ASP A 38 23.16 -7.33 4.51
C ASP A 38 23.85 -7.95 3.29
N ALA A 39 23.07 -8.53 2.36
CA ALA A 39 23.56 -8.99 1.06
C ALA A 39 23.94 -7.84 0.10
N GLY A 40 23.91 -6.58 0.54
CA GLY A 40 24.33 -5.40 -0.23
C GLY A 40 23.33 -4.94 -1.29
N LYS A 41 22.09 -5.43 -1.28
CA LYS A 41 21.08 -5.03 -2.29
C LYS A 41 20.65 -3.58 -2.12
N SER A 42 20.44 -2.91 -3.26
CA SER A 42 19.85 -1.58 -3.29
C SER A 42 18.37 -1.62 -2.91
N ASN A 43 17.85 -0.52 -2.34
CA ASN A 43 16.44 -0.44 -1.94
C ASN A 43 15.49 -0.71 -3.13
N ARG A 44 15.88 -0.31 -4.33
CA ARG A 44 15.13 -0.53 -5.58
C ARG A 44 15.11 -2.00 -5.98
N GLU A 45 16.21 -2.73 -5.82
CA GLU A 45 16.23 -4.18 -6.07
C GLU A 45 15.37 -4.93 -5.05
N ILE A 46 15.50 -4.57 -3.77
CA ILE A 46 14.70 -5.16 -2.69
C ILE A 46 13.19 -4.95 -2.98
N ALA A 47 12.81 -3.77 -3.42
CA ALA A 47 11.44 -3.44 -3.82
C ALA A 47 10.93 -4.34 -4.95
N ARG A 48 11.77 -4.59 -5.98
CA ARG A 48 11.44 -5.51 -7.08
C ARG A 48 11.28 -6.96 -6.59
N ILE A 49 12.19 -7.43 -5.74
CA ILE A 49 12.19 -8.80 -5.18
C ILE A 49 10.93 -9.02 -4.33
N LEU A 50 10.57 -8.04 -3.49
CA LEU A 50 9.44 -8.12 -2.58
C LEU A 50 8.11 -7.66 -3.20
N ARG A 51 8.12 -7.24 -4.48
CA ARG A 51 6.95 -6.71 -5.21
C ARG A 51 6.23 -5.57 -4.47
N VAL A 52 7.01 -4.65 -3.91
CA VAL A 52 6.50 -3.46 -3.20
C VAL A 52 7.13 -2.19 -3.75
N SER A 53 6.61 -1.03 -3.35
CA SER A 53 7.25 0.24 -3.71
C SER A 53 8.55 0.44 -2.93
N GLU A 54 9.51 1.14 -3.52
CA GLU A 54 10.75 1.53 -2.86
C GLU A 54 10.48 2.41 -1.63
N ALA A 55 9.46 3.28 -1.70
CA ALA A 55 9.03 4.08 -0.56
C ALA A 55 8.60 3.21 0.64
N THR A 56 7.97 2.06 0.37
CA THR A 56 7.62 1.09 1.42
C THR A 56 8.87 0.51 2.07
N ILE A 57 9.90 0.16 1.29
CA ILE A 57 11.18 -0.36 1.81
C ILE A 57 11.86 0.68 2.69
N ARG A 58 12.03 1.90 2.20
CA ARG A 58 12.68 3.00 2.94
C ARG A 58 11.98 3.29 4.27
N ARG A 59 10.64 3.32 4.26
CA ARG A 59 9.84 3.54 5.47
C ARG A 59 10.04 2.41 6.49
N ARG A 60 10.15 1.16 6.04
CA ARG A 60 10.40 0.01 6.92
C ARG A 60 11.80 -0.04 7.51
N LEU A 61 12.81 0.36 6.75
CA LEU A 61 14.17 0.49 7.29
C LEU A 61 14.20 1.57 8.38
N LYS A 62 13.55 2.72 8.16
CA LYS A 62 13.42 3.77 9.17
C LYS A 62 12.70 3.29 10.44
N ASP A 63 11.64 2.49 10.29
CA ASP A 63 10.92 1.91 11.44
C ASP A 63 11.76 0.87 12.22
N LEU A 64 12.91 0.41 11.71
CA LEU A 64 13.82 -0.54 12.37
C LEU A 64 15.02 0.14 13.06
N GLU A 65 15.40 1.34 12.61
CA GLU A 65 16.48 2.15 13.20
C GLU A 65 16.01 2.99 14.40
N GLY A 66 14.69 3.00 14.66
CA GLY A 66 14.05 3.76 15.74
C GLY A 66 13.83 2.97 17.02
#